data_AF-A0A0A3XWF0-F1
#
_entry.id   AF-A0A0A3XWF0-F1
#
_cell.length_a   1.000
_cell.length_b   1.000
_cell.length_c   1.000
_cell.angle_alpha   90.00
_cell.angle_beta   90.00
_cell.angle_gamma   90.00
#
_symmetry.space_group_name_H-M   'P 1'
#
loop_
_entity.id
_entity.type
_entity.pdbx_description
1 polymer ?
#
loop_
_entity_poly.entity_id
_entity_poly.type
_entity_poly.pdbx_seq_one_letter_code
_entity_poly.pdbx_strand_id
1 'polypeptide(L)'
;MRLILITLTALLLASVVGVGATWMTTTRGTEIGALTIGAWTARPRTGTADVDPYSRATIVRNGELPIGTGDGVAFTATADDKKKALDGRCDVVVSGVTPPARFWTLTLYDRKGHLVANSLQRYGFTSQEIVRQSDGTFEIRIASRSRAGNWLPTGGIERYALMLRLYDTPVGVATRTQRDAPMPTIKTVGCS
;
A
#
# COMPACT_ATOMS: atom_id res chain seq x y z
N MET A 1 44.98 -28.59 -6.89
CA MET A 1 44.43 -27.49 -7.71
C MET A 1 42.94 -27.66 -8.03
N ARG A 2 42.48 -28.79 -8.60
CA ARG A 2 41.07 -29.01 -8.95
C ARG A 2 40.08 -28.88 -7.78
N LEU A 3 40.42 -29.44 -6.61
CA LEU A 3 39.57 -29.33 -5.40
C LEU A 3 39.41 -27.87 -4.96
N ILE A 4 40.53 -27.13 -4.86
CA ILE A 4 40.55 -25.71 -4.48
C ILE A 4 39.70 -24.87 -5.44
N LEU A 5 39.81 -25.12 -6.74
CA LEU A 5 39.03 -24.40 -7.75
C LEU A 5 37.52 -24.64 -7.59
N ILE A 6 37.11 -25.89 -7.34
CA ILE A 6 35.71 -26.27 -7.11
C ILE A 6 35.18 -25.65 -5.82
N THR A 7 35.96 -25.66 -4.74
CA THR A 7 35.55 -25.06 -3.47
C THR A 7 35.40 -23.54 -3.60
N LEU A 8 36.31 -22.87 -4.29
CA LEU A 8 36.23 -21.42 -4.53
C LEU A 8 35.01 -21.05 -5.40
N THR A 9 34.74 -21.79 -6.47
CA THR A 9 33.54 -21.53 -7.29
C THR A 9 32.26 -21.81 -6.53
N ALA A 10 32.21 -22.87 -5.71
CA ALA A 10 31.07 -23.16 -4.86
C ALA A 10 30.82 -22.04 -3.83
N LEU A 11 31.86 -21.55 -3.15
CA LEU A 11 31.75 -20.43 -2.20
C LEU A 11 31.33 -19.13 -2.89
N LEU A 12 31.83 -18.86 -4.09
CA LEU A 12 31.45 -17.68 -4.87
C LEU A 12 29.98 -17.76 -5.30
N LEU A 13 29.52 -18.91 -5.82
CA LEU A 13 28.12 -19.13 -6.15
C LEU A 13 27.22 -18.99 -4.92
N ALA A 14 27.59 -19.62 -3.80
CA ALA A 14 26.82 -19.52 -2.56
C ALA A 14 26.71 -18.06 -2.07
N SER A 15 27.79 -17.30 -2.18
CA SER A 15 27.82 -15.88 -1.79
C SER A 15 26.94 -15.03 -2.71
N VAL A 16 27.04 -15.22 -4.04
CA VAL A 16 26.23 -14.48 -5.02
C VAL A 16 24.74 -14.79 -4.84
N VAL A 17 24.38 -16.06 -4.64
CA VAL A 17 22.99 -16.47 -4.41
C VAL A 17 22.48 -15.93 -3.07
N GLY A 18 23.28 -16.04 -2.00
CA GLY A 18 22.91 -15.53 -0.68
C GLY A 18 22.67 -14.02 -0.68
N VAL A 19 23.64 -13.25 -1.17
CA VAL A 19 23.53 -11.79 -1.27
C VAL A 19 22.39 -11.38 -2.22
N GLY A 20 22.26 -12.07 -3.35
CA GLY A 20 21.18 -11.83 -4.31
C GLY A 20 19.79 -12.05 -3.69
N ALA A 21 19.61 -13.13 -2.93
CA ALA A 21 18.37 -13.42 -2.23
C ALA A 21 18.07 -12.36 -1.16
N THR A 22 19.04 -12.01 -0.31
CA THR A 22 18.87 -10.97 0.72
C THR A 22 18.56 -9.61 0.11
N TRP A 23 19.23 -9.24 -0.98
CA TRP A 23 18.96 -8.01 -1.70
C TRP A 23 17.55 -8.01 -2.28
N MET A 24 17.11 -9.12 -2.88
CA MET A 24 15.76 -9.25 -3.44
C MET A 24 14.67 -9.14 -2.36
N THR A 25 14.82 -9.83 -1.22
CA THR A 25 13.83 -9.79 -0.14
C THR A 25 13.77 -8.41 0.52
N THR A 26 14.91 -7.73 0.69
CA THR A 26 14.96 -6.40 1.32
C THR A 26 14.52 -5.28 0.37
N THR A 27 14.64 -5.46 -0.95
CA THR A 27 14.23 -4.44 -1.94
C THR A 27 12.77 -4.56 -2.35
N ARG A 28 12.24 -5.78 -2.46
CA ARG A 28 10.84 -6.01 -2.86
C ARG A 28 9.90 -6.20 -1.66
N GLY A 29 10.45 -6.38 -0.47
CA GLY A 29 9.70 -6.76 0.73
C GLY A 29 9.28 -8.22 0.72
N THR A 30 8.66 -8.65 1.81
CA THR A 30 8.05 -9.97 1.96
C THR A 30 6.57 -9.81 2.32
N GLU A 31 5.76 -10.80 1.95
CA GLU A 31 4.32 -10.82 2.29
C GLU A 31 4.02 -11.59 3.58
N ILE A 32 4.97 -11.59 4.52
CA ILE A 32 4.85 -12.35 5.77
C ILE A 32 3.82 -11.65 6.67
N GLY A 33 2.79 -12.39 7.10
CA GLY A 33 1.75 -11.87 7.98
C GLY A 33 0.86 -10.79 7.34
N ALA A 34 0.81 -10.72 6.01
CA ALA A 34 -0.09 -9.83 5.29
C ALA A 34 -1.55 -10.27 5.42
N LEU A 35 -2.44 -9.31 5.70
CA LEU A 35 -3.88 -9.47 5.69
C LEU A 35 -4.44 -8.79 4.44
N THR A 36 -5.14 -9.53 3.57
CA THR A 36 -5.76 -8.98 2.36
C THR A 36 -7.28 -8.96 2.48
N ILE A 37 -7.89 -7.80 2.23
CA ILE A 37 -9.33 -7.53 2.23
C ILE A 37 -9.67 -6.81 0.92
N GLY A 38 -10.21 -7.55 -0.06
CA GLY A 38 -10.45 -7.05 -1.42
C GLY A 38 -9.16 -6.69 -2.15
N ALA A 39 -9.06 -5.45 -2.62
CA ALA A 39 -7.85 -4.86 -3.20
C ALA A 39 -6.79 -4.42 -2.16
N TRP A 40 -7.15 -4.37 -0.88
CA TRP A 40 -6.32 -3.78 0.18
C TRP A 40 -5.52 -4.83 0.93
N THR A 41 -4.26 -4.52 1.20
CA THR A 41 -3.36 -5.37 1.99
C THR A 41 -2.78 -4.58 3.16
N ALA A 42 -2.95 -5.08 4.38
CA ALA A 42 -2.34 -4.55 5.60
C ALA A 42 -1.25 -5.49 6.11
N ARG A 43 -0.28 -4.93 6.86
CA ARG A 43 0.76 -5.68 7.55
C ARG A 43 0.79 -5.26 9.03
N PRO A 44 -0.11 -5.80 9.87
CA PRO A 44 -0.32 -5.28 11.23
C PRO A 44 0.87 -5.48 12.18
N ARG A 45 1.70 -6.50 11.96
CA ARG A 45 2.81 -6.83 12.86
C ARG A 45 4.04 -5.94 12.70
N THR A 46 4.11 -5.15 11.63
CA THR A 46 5.31 -4.34 11.31
C THR A 46 5.59 -3.25 12.34
N GLY A 47 4.56 -2.75 13.04
CA GLY A 47 4.69 -1.78 14.14
C GLY A 47 4.77 -2.40 15.53
N THR A 48 5.07 -3.70 15.64
CA THR A 48 5.09 -4.44 16.91
C THR A 48 6.47 -5.04 17.21
N ALA A 49 6.67 -5.51 18.44
CA ALA A 49 7.86 -6.26 18.82
C ALA A 49 8.01 -7.59 18.04
N ASP A 50 6.90 -8.14 17.53
CA ASP A 50 6.84 -9.39 16.76
C ASP A 50 7.07 -9.20 15.26
N VAL A 51 7.67 -8.07 14.83
CA VAL A 51 8.02 -7.82 13.43
C VAL A 51 9.02 -8.87 12.93
N ASP A 52 8.74 -9.47 11.77
CA ASP A 52 9.67 -10.44 11.19
C ASP A 52 10.97 -9.75 10.71
N PRO A 53 12.11 -10.48 10.69
CA PRO A 53 13.41 -9.88 10.34
C PRO A 53 13.46 -9.24 8.95
N TYR A 54 12.72 -9.76 7.96
CA TYR A 54 12.73 -9.23 6.60
C TYR A 54 11.90 -7.95 6.46
N SER A 55 10.72 -7.91 7.09
CA SER A 55 9.94 -6.68 7.21
C SER A 55 10.73 -5.61 7.94
N ARG A 56 11.40 -5.95 9.05
CA ARG A 56 12.25 -5.01 9.79
C ARG A 56 13.38 -4.44 8.92
N ALA A 57 14.06 -5.29 8.16
CA ALA A 57 15.12 -4.85 7.24
C ALA A 57 14.58 -3.90 6.16
N THR A 58 13.41 -4.21 5.59
CA THR A 58 12.76 -3.38 4.57
C THR A 58 12.37 -2.01 5.12
N ILE A 59 11.75 -1.97 6.31
CA ILE A 59 11.33 -0.74 7.00
C ILE A 59 12.54 0.17 7.25
N VAL A 60 13.63 -0.38 7.80
CA VAL A 60 14.87 0.37 8.08
C VAL A 60 15.49 0.90 6.78
N ARG A 61 15.50 0.09 5.71
CA ARG A 61 16.04 0.50 4.41
C ARG A 61 15.23 1.62 3.77
N ASN A 62 13.91 1.58 3.89
CA ASN A 62 13.02 2.55 3.27
C ASN A 62 12.78 3.79 4.14
N GLY A 63 13.22 3.78 5.41
CA GLY A 63 12.95 4.87 6.36
C GLY A 63 11.47 4.98 6.72
N GLU A 64 10.74 3.87 6.68
CA GLU A 64 9.31 3.85 7.00
C GLU A 64 9.10 3.91 8.52
N LEU A 65 8.01 4.56 8.94
CA LEU A 65 7.53 4.53 10.32
C LEU A 65 6.21 3.75 10.39
N PRO A 66 6.25 2.47 10.77
CA PRO A 66 5.03 1.66 10.86
C PRO A 66 4.15 2.15 12.02
N ILE A 67 2.83 2.04 11.83
CA ILE A 67 1.84 2.37 12.86
C ILE A 67 1.78 1.22 13.87
N GLY A 68 1.83 1.53 15.17
CA GLY A 68 1.65 0.55 16.23
C GLY A 68 0.22 0.01 16.24
N THR A 69 0.03 -1.25 16.65
CA THR A 69 -1.29 -1.91 16.65
C THR A 69 -2.36 -1.20 17.49
N GLY A 70 -1.95 -0.43 18.51
CA GLY A 70 -2.85 0.39 19.32
C GLY A 70 -3.22 1.75 18.71
N ASP A 71 -2.40 2.27 17.80
CA ASP A 71 -2.59 3.60 17.21
C ASP A 71 -3.39 3.56 15.91
N GLY A 72 -3.36 2.44 15.19
CA GLY A 72 -4.03 2.33 13.91
C GLY A 72 -3.57 1.17 13.02
N VAL A 73 -3.97 1.23 11.75
CA VAL A 73 -3.54 0.29 10.71
C VAL A 73 -3.44 1.02 9.36
N ALA A 74 -2.43 0.63 8.57
CA ALA A 74 -2.28 1.07 7.19
C ALA A 74 -2.57 -0.08 6.22
N PHE A 75 -3.40 0.20 5.23
CA PHE A 75 -3.71 -0.66 4.10
C PHE A 75 -3.14 -0.08 2.83
N THR A 76 -2.53 -0.92 2.01
CA THR A 76 -1.99 -0.53 0.70
C THR A 76 -2.72 -1.29 -0.39
N ALA A 77 -3.03 -0.62 -1.49
CA ALA A 77 -3.56 -1.23 -2.71
C ALA A 77 -2.70 -0.84 -3.92
N THR A 78 -2.29 -1.83 -4.71
CA THR A 78 -1.54 -1.63 -5.96
C THR A 78 -2.29 -2.13 -7.20
N ALA A 79 -3.46 -2.72 -6.98
CA ALA A 79 -4.37 -3.20 -7.99
C ALA A 79 -5.81 -2.90 -7.55
N ASP A 80 -6.74 -2.92 -8.50
CA ASP A 80 -8.17 -2.82 -8.21
C ASP A 80 -8.77 -4.17 -7.72
N ASP A 81 -10.06 -4.19 -7.41
CA ASP A 81 -10.72 -5.40 -6.89
C ASP A 81 -10.73 -6.56 -7.91
N LYS A 82 -10.57 -6.27 -9.21
CA LYS A 82 -10.42 -7.27 -10.28
C LYS A 82 -8.96 -7.65 -10.53
N LYS A 83 -8.05 -7.27 -9.62
CA LYS A 83 -6.60 -7.50 -9.69
C LYS A 83 -5.92 -6.83 -10.89
N LYS A 84 -6.55 -5.82 -11.49
CA LYS A 84 -5.90 -4.99 -12.51
C LYS A 84 -4.97 -4.00 -11.82
N ALA A 85 -3.69 -4.01 -12.18
CA ALA A 85 -2.72 -3.08 -11.62
C ALA A 85 -3.16 -1.62 -11.84
N LEU A 86 -3.04 -0.80 -10.79
CA LEU A 86 -3.41 0.60 -10.83
C LEU A 86 -2.50 1.35 -11.81
N ASP A 87 -3.12 2.08 -12.74
CA ASP A 87 -2.44 2.83 -13.79
C ASP A 87 -2.94 4.28 -13.77
N GLY A 88 -2.02 5.24 -13.67
CA GLY A 88 -2.36 6.66 -13.54
C GLY A 88 -2.92 7.27 -14.83
N ARG A 89 -2.85 6.56 -15.96
CA ARG A 89 -3.51 6.94 -17.22
C ARG A 89 -4.98 6.51 -17.27
N CYS A 90 -5.39 5.64 -16.33
CA CYS A 90 -6.77 5.20 -16.20
C CYS A 90 -7.52 5.98 -15.13
N ASP A 91 -8.83 6.07 -15.31
CA ASP A 91 -9.77 6.54 -14.30
C ASP A 91 -10.05 5.39 -13.32
N VAL A 92 -9.68 5.59 -12.07
CA VAL A 92 -9.95 4.67 -10.96
C VAL A 92 -10.86 5.35 -9.95
N VAL A 93 -11.83 4.60 -9.44
CA VAL A 93 -12.76 5.07 -8.42
C VAL A 93 -12.57 4.25 -7.15
N VAL A 94 -12.38 4.96 -6.04
CA VAL A 94 -12.44 4.40 -4.69
C VAL A 94 -13.76 4.82 -4.06
N SER A 95 -14.62 3.87 -3.72
CA SER A 95 -15.94 4.19 -3.18
C SER A 95 -16.46 3.21 -2.15
N GLY A 96 -17.32 3.72 -1.26
CA GLY A 96 -17.97 2.96 -0.20
C GLY A 96 -17.77 3.61 1.17
N VAL A 97 -17.55 2.78 2.18
CA VAL A 97 -17.26 3.19 3.55
C VAL A 97 -15.88 2.66 3.97
N THR A 98 -15.34 3.23 5.04
CA THR A 98 -14.13 2.71 5.71
C THR A 98 -14.52 1.95 6.98
N PRO A 99 -13.65 1.08 7.51
CA PRO A 99 -13.81 0.57 8.86
C PRO A 99 -13.89 1.72 9.87
N PRO A 100 -14.51 1.49 11.05
CA PRO A 100 -14.61 2.50 12.08
C PRO A 100 -13.22 2.94 12.56
N ALA A 101 -12.96 4.23 12.45
CA ALA A 101 -11.72 4.87 12.90
C ALA A 101 -12.07 6.31 13.27
N ARG A 102 -11.35 6.89 14.24
CA ARG A 102 -11.53 8.30 14.59
C ARG A 102 -11.18 9.23 13.43
N PHE A 103 -10.16 8.85 12.66
CA PHE A 103 -9.68 9.59 11.51
C PHE A 103 -9.06 8.65 10.47
N TRP A 104 -9.12 9.02 9.20
CA TRP A 104 -8.39 8.31 8.15
C TRP A 104 -7.83 9.23 7.08
N THR A 105 -6.80 8.73 6.39
CA THR A 105 -6.20 9.38 5.22
C THR A 105 -6.08 8.40 4.07
N LEU A 106 -6.37 8.83 2.85
CA LEU A 106 -6.08 8.12 1.62
C LEU A 106 -5.04 8.90 0.83
N THR A 107 -3.85 8.33 0.60
CA THR A 107 -2.75 9.00 -0.11
C THR A 107 -2.32 8.19 -1.32
N LEU A 108 -1.96 8.88 -2.40
CA LEU A 108 -1.39 8.29 -3.60
C LEU A 108 0.13 8.43 -3.61
N TYR A 109 0.82 7.31 -3.85
CA TYR A 109 2.27 7.22 -3.95
C TYR A 109 2.69 6.59 -5.28
N ASP A 110 3.86 6.95 -5.77
CA ASP A 110 4.51 6.19 -6.83
C ASP A 110 4.96 4.79 -6.31
N ARG A 111 5.48 3.94 -7.20
CA ARG A 111 6.00 2.61 -6.82
C ARG A 111 7.28 2.65 -5.98
N LYS A 112 7.89 3.82 -5.80
CA LYS A 112 9.07 4.04 -4.96
C LYS A 112 8.71 4.63 -3.58
N GLY A 113 7.42 4.92 -3.33
CA GLY A 113 6.93 5.49 -2.08
C GLY A 113 6.96 7.02 -2.01
N HIS A 114 7.20 7.72 -3.12
CA HIS A 114 7.17 9.19 -3.15
C HIS A 114 5.78 9.72 -3.48
N LEU A 115 5.49 10.92 -2.99
CA LEU A 115 4.30 11.66 -3.37
C LEU A 115 4.38 12.06 -4.85
N VAL A 116 3.26 11.97 -5.55
CA VAL A 116 3.20 12.27 -6.97
C VAL A 116 2.95 13.76 -7.18
N ALA A 117 3.97 14.45 -7.68
CA ALA A 117 3.93 15.89 -7.93
C ALA A 117 2.75 16.27 -8.84
N ASN A 118 2.01 17.29 -8.44
CA ASN A 118 0.92 17.87 -9.20
C ASN A 118 0.77 19.36 -8.85
N SER A 119 0.22 20.14 -9.77
CA SER A 119 0.09 21.60 -9.63
C SER A 119 -0.81 22.03 -8.47
N LEU A 120 -1.71 21.17 -8.00
CA LEU A 120 -2.60 21.44 -6.86
C LEU A 120 -1.96 21.10 -5.51
N GLN A 121 -0.75 20.54 -5.50
CA GLN A 121 -0.11 19.97 -4.31
C GLN A 121 -1.04 19.06 -3.49
N ARG A 122 -1.93 18.33 -4.18
CA ARG A 122 -2.89 17.40 -3.56
C ARG A 122 -2.42 15.98 -3.76
N TYR A 123 -2.02 15.33 -2.66
CA TYR A 123 -1.49 13.97 -2.70
C TYR A 123 -2.40 12.93 -2.06
N GLY A 124 -3.48 13.38 -1.42
CA GLY A 124 -4.43 12.51 -0.77
C GLY A 124 -5.64 13.29 -0.26
N PHE A 125 -6.46 12.59 0.51
CA PHE A 125 -7.60 13.12 1.23
C PHE A 125 -7.60 12.64 2.67
N THR A 126 -8.11 13.49 3.55
CA THR A 126 -8.46 13.19 4.94
C THR A 126 -9.96 12.93 5.07
N SER A 127 -10.33 12.19 6.11
CA SER A 127 -11.74 11.91 6.41
C SER A 127 -12.62 13.15 6.68
N GLN A 128 -12.01 14.29 7.00
CA GLN A 128 -12.68 15.54 7.39
C GLN A 128 -12.97 16.48 6.20
N GLU A 129 -12.24 16.36 5.10
CA GLU A 129 -12.37 17.29 3.96
C GLU A 129 -13.18 16.72 2.78
N ILE A 130 -13.44 15.41 2.79
CA ILE A 130 -14.15 14.76 1.69
C ILE A 130 -15.64 15.08 1.69
N VAL A 131 -16.18 15.23 0.49
CA VAL A 131 -17.63 15.29 0.27
C VAL A 131 -18.19 13.87 0.32
N ARG A 132 -19.24 13.67 1.12
CA ARG A 132 -19.97 12.40 1.26
C ARG A 132 -21.32 12.46 0.56
N GLN A 133 -21.77 11.30 0.13
CA GLN A 133 -23.12 11.06 -0.35
C GLN A 133 -24.12 11.11 0.82
N SER A 134 -25.41 11.21 0.52
CA SER A 134 -26.48 11.27 1.53
C SER A 134 -26.59 10.00 2.40
N ASP A 135 -26.11 8.87 1.90
CA ASP A 135 -26.05 7.59 2.63
C ASP A 135 -24.78 7.45 3.49
N GLY A 136 -23.94 8.48 3.55
CA GLY A 136 -22.69 8.51 4.29
C GLY A 136 -21.50 7.88 3.57
N THR A 137 -21.71 7.26 2.40
CA THR A 137 -20.61 6.76 1.55
C THR A 137 -19.81 7.91 0.93
N PHE A 138 -18.63 7.61 0.42
CA PHE A 138 -17.85 8.57 -0.36
C PHE A 138 -17.42 7.96 -1.68
N GLU A 139 -17.09 8.84 -2.63
CA GLU A 139 -16.46 8.51 -3.89
C GLU A 139 -15.23 9.40 -4.06
N ILE A 140 -14.06 8.81 -4.30
CA ILE A 140 -12.83 9.49 -4.67
C ILE A 140 -12.43 9.03 -6.07
N ARG A 141 -12.31 9.99 -6.99
CA ARG A 141 -11.86 9.75 -8.36
C ARG A 141 -10.37 10.01 -8.47
N ILE A 142 -9.65 9.01 -8.92
CA ILE A 142 -8.21 9.02 -9.11
C ILE A 142 -7.96 8.98 -10.61
N ALA A 143 -7.57 10.11 -11.18
CA ALA A 143 -7.47 10.30 -12.62
C ALA A 143 -6.44 11.37 -12.97
N SER A 144 -5.86 11.28 -14.17
CA SER A 144 -4.93 12.30 -14.68
C SER A 144 -5.62 13.62 -15.00
N ARG A 145 -6.85 13.54 -15.50
CA ARG A 145 -7.69 14.69 -15.86
C ARG A 145 -8.66 15.04 -14.73
N SER A 146 -9.00 16.33 -14.63
CA SER A 146 -9.93 16.84 -13.63
C SER A 146 -11.26 16.10 -13.61
N ARG A 147 -11.78 15.85 -12.41
CA ARG A 147 -13.09 15.25 -12.16
C ARG A 147 -13.82 16.08 -11.10
N ALA A 148 -15.15 16.07 -11.15
CA ALA A 148 -15.97 16.69 -10.13
C ALA A 148 -15.90 15.94 -8.79
N GLY A 149 -16.13 16.66 -7.68
CA GLY A 149 -16.13 16.09 -6.34
C GLY A 149 -14.72 15.82 -5.80
N ASN A 150 -14.57 14.72 -5.06
CA ASN A 150 -13.28 14.34 -4.48
C ASN A 150 -12.35 13.78 -5.58
N TRP A 151 -11.60 14.66 -6.24
CA TRP A 151 -10.63 14.27 -7.27
C TRP A 151 -9.19 14.33 -6.77
N LEU A 152 -8.45 13.25 -7.03
CA LEU A 152 -7.04 13.08 -6.73
C LEU A 152 -6.22 12.93 -8.04
N PRO A 153 -5.35 13.89 -8.38
CA PRO A 153 -4.56 13.84 -9.61
C PRO A 153 -3.48 12.74 -9.56
N THR A 154 -3.39 11.97 -10.64
CA THR A 154 -2.33 10.93 -10.81
C THR A 154 -1.09 11.46 -11.52
N GLY A 155 -1.16 12.63 -12.16
CA GLY A 155 -0.09 13.12 -13.04
C GLY A 155 0.18 12.24 -14.28
N GLY A 156 -0.69 11.26 -14.57
CA GLY A 156 -0.52 10.34 -15.70
C GLY A 156 0.61 9.31 -15.54
N ILE A 157 1.11 9.10 -14.31
CA ILE A 157 2.17 8.12 -14.06
C ILE A 157 1.73 6.69 -14.39
N GLU A 158 2.65 5.81 -14.77
CA GLU A 158 2.30 4.47 -15.21
C GLU A 158 1.71 3.59 -14.10
N ARG A 159 2.29 3.63 -12.91
CA ARG A 159 1.92 2.75 -11.79
C ARG A 159 2.00 3.50 -10.48
N TYR A 160 0.99 3.28 -9.64
CA TYR A 160 0.91 3.89 -8.32
C TYR A 160 0.40 2.92 -7.28
N ALA A 161 0.52 3.30 -6.02
CA ALA A 161 -0.06 2.63 -4.88
C ALA A 161 -0.96 3.62 -4.13
N LEU A 162 -2.06 3.12 -3.59
CA LEU A 162 -2.90 3.84 -2.66
C LEU A 162 -2.63 3.34 -1.26
N MET A 163 -2.49 4.26 -0.31
CA MET A 163 -2.36 3.93 1.10
C MET A 163 -3.50 4.55 1.88
N LEU A 164 -4.34 3.70 2.45
CA LEU A 164 -5.40 4.07 3.38
C LEU A 164 -4.91 3.83 4.81
N ARG A 165 -4.77 4.90 5.59
CA ARG A 165 -4.39 4.82 7.00
C ARG A 165 -5.61 5.10 7.87
N LEU A 166 -5.86 4.23 8.83
CA LEU A 166 -6.92 4.33 9.81
C LEU A 166 -6.27 4.60 11.17
N TYR A 167 -6.65 5.70 11.82
CA TYR A 167 -6.09 6.13 13.11
C TYR A 167 -7.12 5.95 14.20
N ASP A 168 -6.67 5.48 15.37
CA ASP A 168 -7.51 5.17 16.53
C ASP A 168 -8.70 4.30 16.10
N THR A 169 -8.34 3.12 15.58
CA THR A 169 -9.26 2.11 15.05
C THR A 169 -9.19 0.86 15.92
N PRO A 170 -10.31 0.14 16.14
CA PRO A 170 -10.27 -1.07 16.96
C PRO A 170 -9.24 -2.07 16.44
N VAL A 171 -8.43 -2.65 17.33
CA VAL A 171 -7.38 -3.64 17.01
C VAL A 171 -7.86 -4.77 16.09
N GLY A 172 -9.14 -5.12 16.19
CA GLY A 172 -9.74 -6.15 15.35
C GLY A 172 -9.84 -5.80 13.86
N VAL A 173 -9.73 -4.53 13.45
CA VAL A 173 -9.74 -4.15 12.01
C VAL A 173 -8.52 -4.73 11.29
N ALA A 174 -7.42 -4.94 12.02
CA ALA A 174 -6.17 -5.45 11.49
C ALA A 174 -6.04 -6.99 11.59
N THR A 175 -7.05 -7.69 12.11
CA THR A 175 -7.05 -9.15 12.32
C THR A 175 -8.31 -9.86 11.81
N ARG A 176 -9.35 -9.12 11.41
CA ARG A 176 -10.66 -9.69 11.01
C ARG A 176 -10.85 -9.78 9.49
N THR A 177 -11.88 -10.55 9.11
CA THR A 177 -12.29 -10.77 7.72
C THR A 177 -13.12 -9.61 7.16
N GLN A 178 -13.34 -9.57 5.84
CA GLN A 178 -14.12 -8.53 5.13
C GLN A 178 -15.51 -8.24 5.73
N ARG A 179 -16.15 -9.21 6.39
CA ARG A 179 -17.47 -9.01 7.02
C ARG A 179 -17.44 -8.04 8.19
N ASP A 180 -16.31 -7.93 8.90
CA ASP A 180 -16.18 -7.13 10.11
C ASP A 180 -15.41 -5.81 9.91
N ALA A 181 -14.81 -5.64 8.73
CA ALA A 181 -14.04 -4.47 8.33
C ALA A 181 -14.45 -4.07 6.90
N PRO A 182 -15.53 -3.28 6.73
CA PRO A 182 -15.98 -2.87 5.41
C PRO A 182 -14.94 -1.92 4.81
N MET A 183 -14.26 -2.39 3.76
CA MET A 183 -13.26 -1.61 3.04
C MET A 183 -13.88 -0.97 1.80
N PRO A 184 -13.43 0.23 1.40
CA PRO A 184 -13.89 0.85 0.17
C PRO A 184 -13.44 0.02 -1.03
N THR A 185 -14.31 -0.11 -2.03
CA THR A 185 -14.01 -0.82 -3.27
C THR A 185 -13.09 0.01 -4.15
N ILE A 186 -12.25 -0.65 -4.96
CA ILE A 186 -11.41 0.01 -5.95
C ILE A 186 -11.79 -0.54 -7.32
N LYS A 187 -12.21 0.35 -8.24
CA LYS A 187 -12.66 -0.03 -9.58
C LYS A 187 -12.00 0.82 -10.64
N THR A 188 -11.39 0.18 -11.63
CA THR A 188 -10.99 0.87 -12.87
C THR A 188 -12.22 1.09 -13.76
N VAL A 189 -12.56 2.35 -14.03
CA VAL A 189 -13.74 2.73 -14.83
C VAL A 189 -13.40 2.79 -16.32
N GLY A 190 -12.22 3.28 -16.67
CA GLY A 190 -11.79 3.41 -18.06
C GLY A 190 -10.32 3.79 -18.17
N CYS A 191 -9.72 3.58 -19.33
CA CYS A 191 -8.37 4.04 -19.63
C CYS A 191 -8.44 4.91 -20.88
N SER A 192 -7.73 6.03 -20.86
CA SER A 192 -7.65 6.95 -21.99
C SER A 192 -6.27 7.00 -22.60
#